data_AF-A0A6A6FPC5-F1
#
_entry.id   AF-A0A6A6FPC5-F1
#
_cell.length_a   1.000
_cell.length_b   1.000
_cell.length_c   1.000
_cell.angle_alpha   90.00
_cell.angle_beta   90.00
_cell.angle_gamma   90.00
#
_symmetry.space_group_name_H-M   'P 1'
#
loop_
_entity.id
_entity.type
_entity.pdbx_description
1 polymer ?
#
loop_
_entity_poly.entity_id
_entity_poly.type
_entity_poly.pdbx_seq_one_letter_code
_entity_poly.pdbx_strand_id
1 'polypeptide(L)'
;MITSALLVASVAAAASASGPYRNLHKRQSSENSPQAAPAVTGATYDGQCFYPKPTDDFVLDEYLGRWYQVAGTLAPFTAGCKCISADYALNDNGTVNVQNGCELNGTRIPIEGTATPVSPYAGYGHVGVLRVQFPGQPGPDCPGPNYKVSADDDNAFAIVQANNFTTLFLLSRNQNPSNASIEAWLERARKQGSNLDNVAITDQTNCQFT
;
A
#
# COMPACT_ATOMS: atom_id res chain seq x y z
N MET A 1 14.84 -0.88 -63.87
CA MET A 1 14.17 -1.33 -62.63
C MET A 1 13.24 -0.18 -62.22
N ILE A 2 12.02 -0.17 -62.76
CA ILE A 2 10.73 -0.38 -62.03
C ILE A 2 10.52 0.77 -61.02
N THR A 3 9.91 1.91 -61.44
CA THR A 3 8.47 2.31 -61.28
C THR A 3 8.07 2.45 -59.81
N SER A 4 7.40 3.47 -59.28
CA SER A 4 6.29 4.37 -59.69
C SER A 4 6.01 5.27 -58.46
N ALA A 5 5.23 6.35 -58.42
CA ALA A 5 4.53 7.21 -59.37
C ALA A 5 4.07 8.47 -58.59
N LEU A 6 3.92 9.58 -59.31
CA LEU A 6 3.27 10.84 -58.91
C LEU A 6 1.75 10.69 -58.71
N LEU A 7 1.14 11.64 -57.98
CA LEU A 7 -0.09 12.42 -58.31
C LEU A 7 -0.30 13.42 -57.13
N VAL A 8 -0.12 14.75 -57.18
CA VAL A 8 -0.64 15.87 -58.00
C VAL A 8 -2.10 16.30 -57.70
N ALA A 9 -2.16 17.46 -57.00
CA ALA A 9 -3.03 18.64 -57.12
C ALA A 9 -4.53 18.63 -56.80
N SER A 10 -4.93 19.67 -56.05
CA SER A 10 -5.99 20.61 -56.47
C SER A 10 -5.89 21.94 -55.68
N VAL A 11 -6.19 23.05 -56.36
CA VAL A 11 -5.95 24.45 -55.98
C VAL A 11 -7.27 25.21 -55.76
N ALA A 12 -7.25 26.13 -54.77
CA ALA A 12 -7.98 27.41 -54.57
C ALA A 12 -9.52 27.50 -54.49
N ALA A 13 -9.97 28.22 -53.45
CA ALA A 13 -10.81 29.42 -53.61
C ALA A 13 -10.66 30.35 -52.39
N ALA A 14 -10.55 31.65 -52.64
CA ALA A 14 -10.52 32.71 -51.64
C ALA A 14 -11.95 33.23 -51.34
N ALA A 15 -12.19 33.66 -50.10
CA ALA A 15 -13.25 34.63 -49.80
C ALA A 15 -12.88 35.42 -48.53
N SER A 16 -12.74 36.74 -48.71
CA SER A 16 -12.61 37.76 -47.68
C SER A 16 -13.96 38.09 -47.04
N ALA A 17 -14.02 38.23 -45.73
CA ALA A 17 -15.01 39.08 -45.07
C ALA A 17 -14.55 39.49 -43.65
N SER A 18 -14.47 40.79 -43.46
CA SER A 18 -14.32 41.55 -42.22
C SER A 18 -15.45 41.30 -41.21
N GLY A 19 -15.14 41.22 -39.91
CA GLY A 19 -16.14 41.27 -38.83
C GLY A 19 -15.51 41.28 -37.42
N PRO A 20 -16.12 41.95 -36.42
CA PRO A 20 -15.41 42.78 -35.46
C PRO A 20 -14.96 42.07 -34.18
N TYR A 21 -14.00 42.71 -33.49
CA TYR A 21 -13.63 42.53 -32.09
C TYR A 21 -14.81 42.03 -31.22
N ARG A 22 -14.68 40.82 -30.68
CA ARG A 22 -15.50 40.34 -29.56
C ARG A 22 -14.70 40.38 -28.27
N ASN A 23 -15.27 41.12 -27.32
CA ASN A 23 -14.78 41.37 -25.97
C ASN A 23 -14.39 40.08 -25.23
N LEU A 24 -13.23 40.18 -24.57
CA LEU A 24 -12.77 39.35 -23.45
C LEU A 24 -13.92 39.16 -22.45
N HIS A 25 -14.57 38.00 -22.49
CA HIS A 25 -15.32 37.52 -21.34
C HIS A 25 -14.34 36.75 -20.46
N LYS A 26 -13.96 37.38 -19.34
CA LYS A 26 -13.35 36.72 -18.20
C LYS A 26 -14.20 35.47 -17.89
N ARG A 27 -13.67 34.27 -18.12
CA ARG A 27 -14.23 33.05 -17.53
C ARG A 27 -14.17 33.24 -16.03
N GLN A 28 -15.30 33.53 -15.40
CA GLN A 28 -15.46 33.35 -13.98
C GLN A 28 -15.26 31.85 -13.72
N SER A 29 -14.16 31.52 -13.04
CA SER A 29 -13.97 30.23 -12.42
C SER A 29 -15.09 30.04 -11.39
N SER A 30 -16.06 29.20 -11.72
CA SER A 30 -17.01 28.69 -10.74
C SER A 30 -16.24 27.75 -9.81
N GLU A 31 -15.79 28.29 -8.68
CA GLU A 31 -15.42 27.51 -7.49
C GLU A 31 -16.70 26.90 -6.91
N ASN A 32 -17.12 25.75 -7.46
CA ASN A 32 -17.97 24.76 -6.77
C ASN A 32 -18.14 23.50 -7.64
N SER A 33 -17.03 22.87 -8.01
CA SER A 33 -17.08 21.45 -8.37
C SER A 33 -16.92 20.66 -7.07
N PRO A 34 -17.84 19.73 -6.72
CA PRO A 34 -17.60 18.83 -5.60
C PRO A 34 -16.28 18.10 -5.90
N GLN A 35 -15.30 18.28 -5.03
CA GLN A 35 -14.04 17.55 -5.10
C GLN A 35 -14.41 16.07 -5.16
N ALA A 36 -14.15 15.43 -6.30
CA ALA A 36 -14.41 14.00 -6.47
C ALA A 36 -13.74 13.30 -5.28
N ALA A 37 -14.54 12.53 -4.52
CA ALA A 37 -13.98 11.73 -3.43
C ALA A 37 -12.77 10.97 -3.97
N PRO A 38 -11.66 10.89 -3.23
CA PRO A 38 -10.48 10.17 -3.70
C PRO A 38 -10.92 8.77 -4.13
N ALA A 39 -10.41 8.29 -5.26
CA ALA A 39 -10.69 6.94 -5.72
C ALA A 39 -10.15 5.95 -4.69
N VAL A 40 -11.02 5.48 -3.79
CA VAL A 40 -10.68 4.47 -2.78
C VAL A 40 -10.72 3.11 -3.47
N THR A 41 -9.70 2.28 -3.21
CA THR A 41 -9.67 0.90 -3.72
C THR A 41 -10.83 0.12 -3.13
N GLY A 42 -11.60 -0.58 -3.96
CA GLY A 42 -12.72 -1.39 -3.47
C GLY A 42 -12.26 -2.54 -2.55
N ALA A 43 -13.14 -2.97 -1.65
CA ALA A 43 -12.95 -4.12 -0.77
C ALA A 43 -13.90 -5.27 -1.19
N THR A 44 -13.54 -6.51 -0.85
CA THR A 44 -14.41 -7.68 -0.97
C THR A 44 -15.23 -7.83 0.31
N TYR A 45 -16.52 -8.13 0.20
CA TYR A 45 -17.39 -8.48 1.33
C TYR A 45 -17.94 -9.90 1.14
N ASP A 46 -17.74 -10.78 2.10
CA ASP A 46 -18.17 -12.20 2.01
C ASP A 46 -19.51 -12.47 2.71
N GLY A 47 -20.22 -11.42 3.17
CA GLY A 47 -21.44 -11.53 3.97
C GLY A 47 -21.20 -11.46 5.48
N GLN A 48 -19.94 -11.51 5.94
CA GLN A 48 -19.58 -11.33 7.34
C GLN A 48 -18.48 -10.27 7.51
N CYS A 49 -17.44 -10.35 6.68
CA CYS A 49 -16.23 -9.56 6.83
C CYS A 49 -15.87 -8.83 5.53
N PHE A 50 -15.24 -7.66 5.69
CA PHE A 50 -14.56 -6.98 4.61
C PHE A 50 -13.12 -7.46 4.50
N TYR A 51 -12.59 -7.43 3.28
CA TYR A 51 -11.20 -7.74 2.97
C TYR A 51 -10.68 -6.72 1.95
N PRO A 52 -9.55 -6.06 2.20
CA PRO A 52 -8.95 -5.20 1.20
C PRO A 52 -8.54 -6.02 -0.03
N LYS A 53 -8.71 -5.46 -1.23
CA LYS A 53 -8.24 -6.14 -2.45
C LYS A 53 -6.70 -6.23 -2.45
N PRO A 54 -6.12 -7.42 -2.68
CA PRO A 54 -4.68 -7.57 -2.86
C PRO A 54 -4.20 -6.82 -4.11
N THR A 55 -2.90 -6.60 -4.19
CA THR A 55 -2.26 -6.20 -5.44
C THR A 55 -1.91 -7.46 -6.24
N ASP A 56 -2.01 -7.39 -7.57
CA ASP A 56 -1.81 -8.56 -8.43
C ASP A 56 -0.33 -8.94 -8.62
N ASP A 57 0.57 -8.08 -8.14
CA ASP A 57 2.02 -8.10 -8.34
C ASP A 57 2.82 -8.57 -7.13
N PHE A 58 2.18 -8.93 -6.00
CA PHE A 58 2.91 -9.38 -4.82
C PHE A 58 3.65 -10.71 -5.06
N VAL A 59 4.97 -10.72 -4.84
CA VAL A 59 5.82 -11.91 -4.91
C VAL A 59 6.36 -12.22 -3.52
N LEU A 60 5.99 -13.38 -2.96
CA LEU A 60 6.35 -13.74 -1.58
C LEU A 60 7.87 -13.80 -1.37
N ASP A 61 8.60 -14.42 -2.29
CA ASP A 61 10.05 -14.61 -2.15
C ASP A 61 10.82 -13.29 -2.06
N GLU A 62 10.35 -12.26 -2.78
CA GLU A 62 10.93 -10.91 -2.76
C GLU A 62 10.54 -10.14 -1.49
N TYR A 63 9.44 -10.53 -0.84
CA TYR A 63 8.97 -9.95 0.42
C TYR A 63 9.70 -10.49 1.66
N LEU A 64 10.36 -11.65 1.57
CA LEU A 64 11.08 -12.25 2.70
C LEU A 64 12.24 -11.38 3.20
N GLY A 65 12.78 -11.72 4.38
CA GLY A 65 13.88 -11.00 5.02
C GLY A 65 13.41 -9.85 5.92
N ARG A 66 14.32 -8.93 6.19
CA ARG A 66 14.14 -7.86 7.19
C ARG A 66 13.31 -6.70 6.67
N TRP A 67 12.43 -6.21 7.53
CA TRP A 67 11.65 -4.99 7.38
C TRP A 67 11.70 -4.16 8.65
N TYR A 68 11.65 -2.84 8.48
CA TYR A 68 11.52 -1.88 9.56
C TYR A 68 10.13 -1.24 9.51
N GLN A 69 9.39 -1.26 10.61
CA GLN A 69 8.14 -0.51 10.68
C GLN A 69 8.49 0.96 10.87
N VAL A 70 8.26 1.76 9.83
CA VAL A 70 8.59 3.19 9.82
C VAL A 70 7.40 4.07 10.17
N ALA A 71 6.19 3.55 9.99
CA ALA A 71 4.97 4.12 10.56
C ALA A 71 3.94 3.02 10.78
N GLY A 72 2.93 3.26 11.61
CA GLY A 72 1.85 2.30 11.80
C GLY A 72 0.80 2.78 12.80
N THR A 73 -0.30 2.05 12.87
CA THR A 73 -1.34 2.28 13.87
C THR A 73 -0.74 2.13 15.26
N LEU A 74 -1.04 3.06 16.16
CA LEU A 74 -0.69 2.95 17.57
C LEU A 74 -1.41 1.74 18.18
N ALA A 75 -0.67 0.65 18.38
CA ALA A 75 -1.19 -0.58 18.92
C ALA A 75 -0.75 -0.77 20.38
N PRO A 76 -1.62 -1.30 21.27
CA PRO A 76 -1.26 -1.52 22.66
C PRO A 76 0.00 -2.39 22.86
N PHE A 77 0.21 -3.36 21.97
CA PHE A 77 1.34 -4.30 22.04
C PHE A 77 2.69 -3.70 21.63
N THR A 78 2.72 -2.53 20.99
CA THR A 78 3.95 -1.78 20.69
C THR A 78 4.02 -0.45 21.43
N ALA A 79 3.22 -0.26 22.49
CA ALA A 79 3.17 1.00 23.22
C ALA A 79 4.54 1.32 23.85
N GLY A 80 5.11 2.47 23.50
CA GLY A 80 6.43 2.92 23.98
C GLY A 80 7.62 2.24 23.30
N CYS A 81 7.39 1.32 22.38
CA CYS A 81 8.45 0.70 21.58
C CYS A 81 9.07 1.70 20.59
N LYS A 82 10.37 1.54 20.35
CA LYS A 82 11.08 2.07 19.19
C LYS A 82 11.78 0.95 18.43
N CYS A 83 12.41 1.26 17.29
CA CYS A 83 13.22 0.32 16.53
C CYS A 83 12.46 -0.96 16.16
N ILE A 84 11.19 -0.80 15.77
CA ILE A 84 10.32 -1.93 15.45
C ILE A 84 10.79 -2.56 14.14
N SER A 85 11.03 -3.87 14.16
CA SER A 85 11.47 -4.65 13.00
C SER A 85 10.73 -5.98 12.92
N ALA A 86 10.72 -6.54 11.71
CA ALA A 86 10.19 -7.85 11.41
C ALA A 86 11.17 -8.60 10.50
N ASP A 87 11.48 -9.85 10.84
CA ASP A 87 12.23 -10.76 9.98
C ASP A 87 11.29 -11.88 9.51
N TYR A 88 11.17 -12.02 8.18
CA TYR A 88 10.32 -13.02 7.55
C TYR A 88 11.15 -14.12 6.89
N ALA A 89 10.85 -15.38 7.18
CA ALA A 89 11.54 -16.53 6.57
C ALA A 89 10.54 -17.60 6.13
N LEU A 90 10.80 -18.23 4.99
CA LEU A 90 9.97 -19.32 4.49
C LEU A 90 10.27 -20.61 5.24
N ASN A 91 9.21 -21.32 5.64
CA ASN A 91 9.30 -22.67 6.20
C ASN A 91 9.12 -23.72 5.10
N ASP A 92 9.60 -24.94 5.32
CA ASP A 92 9.49 -26.07 4.37
C ASP A 92 8.03 -26.41 4.00
N ASN A 93 7.07 -26.08 4.86
CA ASN A 93 5.64 -26.31 4.64
C ASN A 93 4.93 -25.18 3.89
N GLY A 94 5.67 -24.18 3.38
CA GLY A 94 5.12 -23.04 2.64
C GLY A 94 4.49 -21.94 3.50
N THR A 95 4.55 -22.06 4.83
CA THR A 95 4.21 -20.94 5.74
C THR A 95 5.42 -20.03 5.93
N VAL A 96 5.18 -18.83 6.44
CA VAL A 96 6.22 -17.84 6.75
C VAL A 96 6.37 -17.73 8.26
N ASN A 97 7.59 -17.93 8.75
CA ASN A 97 7.99 -17.58 10.11
C ASN A 97 8.06 -16.05 10.23
N VAL A 98 7.43 -15.50 11.27
CA VAL A 98 7.37 -14.07 11.52
C VAL A 98 8.04 -13.77 12.85
N GLN A 99 9.21 -13.12 12.82
CA GLN A 99 9.91 -12.68 14.03
C GLN A 99 9.83 -11.17 14.14
N ASN A 100 8.96 -10.68 15.01
CA ASN A 100 8.86 -9.26 15.31
C ASN A 100 9.72 -8.92 16.52
N GLY A 101 10.28 -7.71 16.52
CA GLY A 101 11.04 -7.19 17.65
C GLY A 101 10.86 -5.68 17.80
N CYS A 102 10.97 -5.20 19.04
CA CYS A 102 11.09 -3.78 19.33
C CYS A 102 12.10 -3.54 20.46
N GLU A 103 12.43 -2.27 20.69
CA GLU A 103 13.18 -1.83 21.86
C GLU A 103 12.28 -1.07 22.83
N LEU A 104 12.31 -1.47 24.09
CA LEU A 104 11.61 -0.80 25.18
C LEU A 104 12.55 -0.71 26.39
N ASN A 105 12.79 0.51 26.87
CA ASN A 105 13.68 0.77 28.02
C ASN A 105 15.07 0.09 27.90
N GLY A 106 15.66 0.12 26.70
CA GLY A 106 16.98 -0.46 26.43
C GLY A 106 17.00 -1.98 26.31
N THR A 107 15.85 -2.64 26.28
CA THR A 107 15.72 -4.11 26.15
C THR A 107 15.00 -4.47 24.86
N ARG A 108 15.44 -5.55 24.19
CA ARG A 108 14.72 -6.14 23.06
C ARG A 108 13.50 -6.91 23.53
N ILE A 109 12.34 -6.62 22.94
CA ILE A 109 11.08 -7.33 23.17
C ILE A 109 10.72 -8.10 21.89
N PRO A 110 10.93 -9.44 21.85
CA PRO A 110 10.62 -10.26 20.68
C PRO A 110 9.24 -10.91 20.77
N ILE A 111 8.66 -11.23 19.62
CA ILE A 111 7.56 -12.19 19.48
C ILE A 111 7.68 -12.95 18.16
N GLU A 112 7.42 -14.25 18.21
CA GLU A 112 7.44 -15.12 17.04
C GLU A 112 6.03 -15.60 16.71
N GLY A 113 5.70 -15.64 15.42
CA GLY A 113 4.41 -16.08 14.91
C GLY A 113 4.53 -16.77 13.56
N THR A 114 3.38 -17.05 12.96
CA THR A 114 3.31 -17.72 11.65
C THR A 114 2.32 -17.00 10.76
N ALA A 115 2.71 -16.75 9.51
CA ALA A 115 1.84 -16.28 8.45
C ALA A 115 1.63 -17.40 7.42
N THR A 116 0.38 -17.78 7.20
CA THR A 116 -0.01 -18.82 6.25
C THR A 116 -0.63 -18.17 5.02
N PRO A 117 -0.08 -18.37 3.81
CA PRO A 117 -0.71 -17.93 2.57
C PRO A 117 -2.12 -18.52 2.43
N VAL A 118 -3.10 -17.67 2.11
CA VAL A 118 -4.44 -18.13 1.75
C VAL A 118 -4.46 -18.51 0.27
N SER A 119 -5.16 -19.59 -0.06
CA SER A 119 -5.27 -20.06 -1.45
C SER A 119 -5.81 -18.97 -2.38
N PRO A 120 -5.21 -18.77 -3.56
CA PRO A 120 -5.66 -17.78 -4.55
C PRO A 120 -7.10 -18.03 -5.02
N TYR A 121 -7.55 -19.28 -4.95
CA TYR A 121 -8.87 -19.74 -5.39
C TYR A 121 -9.97 -19.55 -4.34
N ALA A 122 -9.64 -19.03 -3.15
CA ALA A 122 -10.59 -18.82 -2.06
C ALA A 122 -11.45 -17.55 -2.23
N GLY A 123 -11.32 -16.81 -3.33
CA GLY A 123 -12.12 -15.61 -3.61
C GLY A 123 -11.64 -14.33 -2.90
N TYR A 124 -10.49 -14.39 -2.21
CA TYR A 124 -9.86 -13.24 -1.52
C TYR A 124 -8.75 -12.56 -2.35
N GLY A 125 -8.52 -13.06 -3.57
CA GLY A 125 -7.45 -12.63 -4.49
C GLY A 125 -6.23 -13.54 -4.44
N HIS A 126 -5.28 -13.33 -5.36
CA HIS A 126 -4.29 -14.36 -5.71
C HIS A 126 -3.05 -14.40 -4.80
N VAL A 127 -2.57 -13.25 -4.34
CA VAL A 127 -1.26 -13.11 -3.68
C VAL A 127 -1.31 -12.05 -2.58
N GLY A 128 -0.39 -12.11 -1.62
CA GLY A 128 -0.28 -11.10 -0.55
C GLY A 128 -1.37 -11.16 0.53
N VAL A 129 -2.20 -12.22 0.56
CA VAL A 129 -3.24 -12.44 1.56
C VAL A 129 -2.83 -13.55 2.53
N LEU A 130 -2.76 -13.22 3.81
CA LEU A 130 -2.14 -14.05 4.84
C LEU A 130 -3.09 -14.26 6.03
N ARG A 131 -3.07 -15.47 6.58
CA ARG A 131 -3.56 -15.75 7.94
C ARG A 131 -2.38 -15.74 8.90
N VAL A 132 -2.26 -14.69 9.70
CA VAL A 132 -1.20 -14.46 10.67
C VAL A 132 -1.70 -14.80 12.07
N GLN A 133 -0.89 -15.56 12.82
CA GLN A 133 -1.19 -15.94 14.19
C GLN A 133 0.06 -15.76 15.07
N PHE A 134 -0.14 -15.19 16.25
CA PHE A 134 0.88 -15.12 17.31
C PHE A 134 0.41 -15.89 18.56
N PRO A 135 1.34 -16.38 19.40
CA PRO A 135 1.01 -16.97 20.68
C PRO A 135 0.18 -16.02 21.56
N GLY A 136 -0.86 -16.55 22.20
CA GLY A 136 -1.72 -15.79 23.13
C GLY A 136 -2.73 -14.84 22.48
N GLN A 137 -2.72 -14.68 21.15
CA GLN A 137 -3.76 -13.95 20.42
C GLN A 137 -4.95 -14.85 20.14
N PRO A 138 -6.21 -14.37 20.29
CA PRO A 138 -7.37 -15.06 19.74
C PRO A 138 -7.18 -15.33 18.24
N GLY A 139 -7.77 -16.42 17.76
CA GLY A 139 -7.78 -16.70 16.32
C GLY A 139 -8.56 -15.62 15.56
N PRO A 140 -8.29 -15.41 14.25
CA PRO A 140 -9.05 -14.45 13.45
C PRO A 140 -10.54 -14.76 13.42
N ASP A 141 -11.38 -13.77 13.71
CA ASP A 141 -12.85 -13.89 13.71
C ASP A 141 -13.43 -14.18 12.32
N CYS A 142 -12.71 -13.78 11.27
CA CYS A 142 -13.10 -13.95 9.89
C CYS A 142 -12.49 -15.22 9.29
N PRO A 143 -13.21 -15.94 8.41
CA PRO A 143 -12.72 -17.16 7.78
C PRO A 143 -11.58 -16.90 6.76
N GLY A 144 -11.55 -15.71 6.15
CA GLY A 144 -10.55 -15.32 5.16
C GLY A 144 -9.20 -14.88 5.74
N PRO A 145 -8.35 -14.20 4.96
CA PRO A 145 -7.10 -13.63 5.49
C PRO A 145 -7.40 -12.56 6.55
N ASN A 146 -6.56 -12.47 7.58
CA ASN A 146 -6.62 -11.36 8.55
C ASN A 146 -5.63 -10.24 8.22
N TYR A 147 -4.65 -10.49 7.34
CA TYR A 147 -3.74 -9.47 6.83
C TYR A 147 -3.61 -9.53 5.30
N LYS A 148 -3.41 -8.34 4.73
CA LYS A 148 -3.04 -8.13 3.33
C LYS A 148 -1.72 -7.36 3.30
N VAL A 149 -0.83 -7.74 2.38
CA VAL A 149 0.39 -7.02 2.03
C VAL A 149 0.23 -6.38 0.65
N SER A 150 0.67 -5.12 0.50
CA SER A 150 0.89 -4.47 -0.79
C SER A 150 2.32 -3.96 -0.82
N ALA A 151 3.12 -4.40 -1.77
CA ALA A 151 4.47 -3.89 -2.01
C ALA A 151 4.52 -3.16 -3.36
N ASP A 152 5.61 -2.46 -3.63
CA ASP A 152 5.98 -1.97 -4.95
C ASP A 152 6.90 -2.96 -5.68
N ASP A 153 7.12 -2.72 -6.98
CA ASP A 153 7.92 -3.56 -7.86
C ASP A 153 9.38 -3.74 -7.39
N ASP A 154 9.93 -2.78 -6.63
CA ASP A 154 11.29 -2.88 -6.08
C ASP A 154 11.32 -3.40 -4.63
N ASN A 155 10.15 -3.69 -4.05
CA ASN A 155 9.95 -4.10 -2.65
C ASN A 155 10.68 -3.21 -1.64
N ALA A 156 10.83 -1.90 -1.92
CA ALA A 156 11.44 -0.96 -0.99
C ALA A 156 10.52 -0.64 0.18
N PHE A 157 9.21 -0.64 -0.06
CA PHE A 157 8.17 -0.38 0.94
C PHE A 157 7.03 -1.38 0.85
N ALA A 158 6.36 -1.61 1.98
CA ALA A 158 5.16 -2.42 2.02
C ALA A 158 4.11 -1.85 2.96
N ILE A 159 2.85 -1.92 2.54
CA ILE A 159 1.67 -1.60 3.31
C ILE A 159 1.06 -2.92 3.78
N VAL A 160 1.01 -3.14 5.09
CA VAL A 160 0.35 -4.31 5.69
C VAL A 160 -0.90 -3.84 6.42
N GLN A 161 -2.07 -4.35 6.03
CA GLN A 161 -3.36 -3.94 6.60
C GLN A 161 -4.10 -5.13 7.18
N ALA A 162 -4.72 -4.95 8.34
CA ALA A 162 -5.70 -5.91 8.85
C ALA A 162 -6.96 -5.91 7.97
N ASN A 163 -7.65 -7.04 7.88
CA ASN A 163 -8.83 -7.20 7.03
C ASN A 163 -9.96 -6.19 7.33
N ASN A 164 -10.10 -5.79 8.59
CA ASN A 164 -11.07 -4.78 9.03
C ASN A 164 -10.56 -3.32 8.99
N PHE A 165 -9.39 -3.07 8.36
CA PHE A 165 -8.76 -1.75 8.20
C PHE A 165 -8.36 -1.03 9.50
N THR A 166 -8.48 -1.69 10.66
CA THR A 166 -8.19 -1.07 11.96
C THR A 166 -6.70 -0.98 12.28
N THR A 167 -5.88 -1.81 11.61
CA THR A 167 -4.42 -1.88 11.83
C THR A 167 -3.70 -1.66 10.51
N LEU A 168 -2.70 -0.78 10.52
CA LEU A 168 -1.76 -0.52 9.44
C LEU A 168 -0.33 -0.66 9.97
N PHE A 169 0.51 -1.36 9.21
CA PHE A 169 1.96 -1.29 9.33
C PHE A 169 2.53 -0.81 8.00
N LEU A 170 3.27 0.31 8.03
CA LEU A 170 4.08 0.75 6.91
C LEU A 170 5.51 0.29 7.15
N LEU A 171 5.95 -0.64 6.30
CA LEU A 171 7.26 -1.26 6.36
C LEU A 171 8.18 -0.67 5.30
N SER A 172 9.47 -0.60 5.61
CA SER A 172 10.52 -0.17 4.69
C SER A 172 11.74 -1.09 4.82
N ARG A 173 12.44 -1.33 3.71
CA ARG A 173 13.75 -2.00 3.71
C ARG A 173 14.86 -1.10 4.24
N ASN A 174 14.73 0.21 4.03
CA ASN A 174 15.59 1.21 4.66
C ASN A 174 15.04 1.53 6.06
N GLN A 175 15.86 1.40 7.10
CA GLN A 175 15.47 1.71 8.48
C GLN A 175 15.13 3.18 8.69
N ASN A 176 15.80 4.08 7.98
CA ASN A 176 15.64 5.54 8.11
C ASN A 176 15.31 6.15 6.73
N PRO A 177 14.13 5.87 6.16
CA PRO A 177 13.70 6.51 4.92
C PRO A 177 13.34 7.98 5.19
N SER A 178 13.24 8.77 4.11
CA SER A 178 12.85 10.17 4.25
C SER A 178 11.38 10.31 4.69
N ASN A 179 11.07 11.35 5.46
CA ASN A 179 9.68 11.65 5.85
C ASN A 179 8.76 11.81 4.63
N ALA A 180 9.27 12.40 3.53
CA ALA A 180 8.52 12.54 2.29
C ALA A 180 8.12 11.17 1.69
N SER A 181 9.02 10.19 1.75
CA SER A 181 8.73 8.81 1.34
C SER A 181 7.66 8.20 2.24
N ILE A 182 7.79 8.34 3.56
CA ILE A 182 6.81 7.82 4.53
C ILE A 182 5.42 8.43 4.26
N GLU A 183 5.33 9.75 4.10
CA GLU A 183 4.07 10.47 3.85
C GLU A 183 3.41 10.04 2.54
N ALA A 184 4.19 9.86 1.46
CA ALA A 184 3.67 9.40 0.18
C ALA A 184 3.06 7.98 0.29
N TRP A 185 3.70 7.09 1.04
CA TRP A 185 3.21 5.73 1.26
C TRP A 185 2.01 5.67 2.20
N LEU A 186 1.98 6.52 3.21
CA LEU A 186 0.80 6.70 4.07
C LEU A 186 -0.41 7.19 3.26
N GLU A 187 -0.22 8.13 2.33
CA GLU A 187 -1.29 8.56 1.42
C GLU A 187 -1.77 7.41 0.50
N ARG A 188 -0.85 6.55 0.03
CA ARG A 188 -1.23 5.32 -0.68
C ARG A 188 -2.07 4.39 0.21
N ALA A 189 -1.69 4.20 1.48
CA ALA A 189 -2.46 3.40 2.43
C ALA A 189 -3.86 3.98 2.71
N ARG A 190 -3.98 5.31 2.81
CA ARG A 190 -5.28 6.00 2.93
C ARG A 190 -6.19 5.71 1.75
N LYS A 191 -5.68 5.76 0.51
CA LYS A 191 -6.43 5.40 -0.71
C LYS A 191 -6.82 3.91 -0.74
N GLN A 192 -6.13 3.07 0.03
CA GLN A 192 -6.46 1.66 0.22
C GLN A 192 -7.36 1.42 1.46
N GLY A 193 -7.88 2.47 2.09
CA GLY A 193 -8.87 2.37 3.16
C GLY A 193 -8.33 2.46 4.60
N SER A 194 -7.03 2.65 4.80
CA SER A 194 -6.50 2.86 6.16
C SER A 194 -6.95 4.20 6.75
N ASN A 195 -7.40 4.17 8.01
CA ASN A 195 -7.55 5.37 8.82
C ASN A 195 -6.19 5.80 9.37
N LEU A 196 -5.76 7.03 9.07
CA LEU A 196 -4.46 7.55 9.52
C LEU A 196 -4.52 8.39 10.80
N ASP A 197 -5.71 8.63 11.37
CA ASP A 197 -5.87 9.46 12.58
C ASP A 197 -5.10 8.89 13.79
N ASN A 198 -4.93 7.56 13.82
CA ASN A 198 -4.21 6.85 14.88
C ASN A 198 -2.87 6.27 14.40
N VAL A 199 -2.31 6.78 13.30
CA VAL A 199 -1.03 6.33 12.75
C VAL A 199 0.08 7.28 13.19
N ALA A 200 1.19 6.72 13.65
CA ALA A 200 2.37 7.47 14.06
C ALA A 200 3.63 6.97 13.33
N ILE A 201 4.58 7.88 13.11
CA ILE A 201 5.93 7.54 12.67
C ILE A 201 6.64 6.84 13.82
N THR A 202 7.32 5.74 13.50
CA THR A 202 8.10 4.96 14.48
C THR A 202 9.50 5.55 14.60
N ASP A 203 9.99 5.74 15.82
CA ASP A 203 11.38 6.14 16.06
C ASP A 203 12.33 4.99 15.71
N GLN A 204 13.16 5.19 14.68
CA GLN A 204 14.15 4.23 14.18
C GLN A 204 15.60 4.70 14.41
N THR A 205 15.80 5.64 15.34
CA THR A 205 17.13 6.18 15.67
C THR A 205 17.79 5.42 16.81
N ASN A 206 19.13 5.38 16.87
CA ASN A 206 19.90 4.83 18.01
C ASN A 206 19.55 3.37 18.39
N CYS A 207 19.15 2.55 17.42
CA CYS A 207 18.77 1.16 17.63
C CYS A 207 19.98 0.27 17.97
N GLN A 208 19.83 -0.59 18.96
CA GLN A 208 20.86 -1.51 19.47
C GLN A 208 20.70 -2.94 18.96
N PHE A 209 19.48 -3.34 18.55
CA PHE A 209 19.15 -4.75 18.28
C PHE A 209 18.59 -5.01 16.87
N THR A 210 18.74 -4.07 15.95
CA THR A 210 18.16 -4.10 14.59
C THR A 210 19.17 -4.11 13.46
#